data_AF-A0A2I4B2S6-F1
#
_entry.id   AF-A0A2I4B2S6-F1
#
_cell.length_a   1.000
_cell.length_b   1.000
_cell.length_c   1.000
_cell.angle_alpha   90.00
_cell.angle_beta   90.00
_cell.angle_gamma   90.00
#
_symmetry.space_group_name_H-M   'P 1'
#
loop_
_entity.id
_entity.type
_entity.pdbx_description
1 polymer ?
#
loop_
_entity_poly.entity_id
_entity_poly.type
_entity_poly.pdbx_seq_one_letter_code
_entity_poly.pdbx_strand_id
1 'polypeptide(L)'
;MASFGWKRKVGEKVSRSVVRQFEAEEETAEAGGGGRDEEEEVDWLHAIKRRREILLEDCAAKSRRLKDEGALLAEQGRHWEAIKKWDEAIQLTPDNSSLYEMKSQVLTILHEVFPAVKAAEMAVKFEPLWWEGWQTLGRAQLNLGEVDLAVRSFQTAIHLCPSEASLWQEDLSWAWTLQKRQLAAKEKIRQEEETKNQILNAPELERDYDFESDEVLAACVAVAERQTRYEELKRTAVVIDAEGNVQSVVAGEQGSEDTAALSEEQFVKARGL
;
A
#
# COMPACT_ATOMS: atom_id res chain seq x y z
N MET A 1 -11.04 20.56 -21.11
CA MET A 1 -11.60 19.43 -21.89
C MET A 1 -10.99 19.46 -23.28
N ALA A 2 -10.01 18.60 -23.57
CA ALA A 2 -9.34 18.57 -24.87
C ALA A 2 -10.05 17.58 -25.80
N SER A 3 -10.84 18.08 -26.74
CA SER A 3 -11.47 17.29 -27.79
C SER A 3 -10.48 17.09 -28.95
N PHE A 4 -9.98 15.87 -29.14
CA PHE A 4 -9.17 15.51 -30.30
C PHE A 4 -10.07 15.37 -31.54
N GLY A 5 -10.06 16.38 -32.41
CA GLY A 5 -10.74 16.34 -33.70
C GLY A 5 -9.88 15.63 -34.76
N TRP A 6 -10.32 14.47 -35.22
CA TRP A 6 -9.76 13.84 -36.43
C TRP A 6 -10.14 14.66 -37.67
N LYS A 7 -9.22 15.50 -38.14
CA LYS A 7 -9.31 16.09 -39.49
C LYS A 7 -9.07 14.97 -40.52
N ARG A 8 -10.12 14.46 -41.16
CA ARG A 8 -9.98 13.66 -42.38
C ARG A 8 -9.37 14.54 -43.47
N LYS A 9 -8.18 14.18 -43.97
CA LYS A 9 -7.62 14.76 -45.20
C LYS A 9 -8.46 14.27 -46.37
N VAL A 10 -9.41 15.09 -46.81
CA VAL A 10 -10.11 14.94 -48.08
C VAL A 10 -9.12 15.35 -49.17
N GLY A 11 -8.71 14.42 -50.04
CA GLY A 11 -7.93 14.81 -51.23
C GLY A 11 -6.99 13.81 -51.88
N GLU A 12 -6.84 12.58 -51.41
CA GLU A 12 -6.12 11.55 -52.18
C GLU A 12 -7.11 10.74 -53.01
N LYS A 13 -6.96 10.85 -54.34
CA LYS A 13 -7.77 10.14 -55.33
C LYS A 13 -7.53 8.64 -55.17
N VAL A 14 -8.41 7.97 -54.41
CA VAL A 14 -8.59 6.53 -54.55
C VAL A 14 -8.94 6.29 -56.01
N SER A 15 -8.07 5.57 -56.71
CA SER A 15 -8.22 5.32 -58.14
C SER A 15 -9.55 4.58 -58.36
N ARG A 16 -10.36 5.06 -59.32
CA ARG A 16 -11.64 4.43 -59.71
C ARG A 16 -11.51 2.93 -60.03
N SER A 17 -10.30 2.46 -60.30
CA SER A 17 -9.97 1.04 -60.46
C SER A 17 -10.09 0.23 -59.17
N VAL A 18 -9.72 0.79 -58.02
CA VAL A 18 -9.81 0.10 -56.72
C VAL A 18 -11.27 0.01 -56.27
N VAL A 19 -12.04 1.08 -56.46
CA VAL A 19 -13.49 1.07 -56.16
C VAL A 19 -14.21 0.02 -57.01
N ARG A 20 -13.89 -0.07 -58.31
CA ARG A 20 -14.46 -1.09 -59.19
C ARG A 20 -14.00 -2.51 -58.90
N GLN A 21 -12.82 -2.71 -58.31
CA GLN A 21 -12.36 -4.03 -57.87
C GLN A 21 -13.15 -4.50 -56.66
N PHE A 22 -13.43 -3.62 -55.69
CA PHE A 22 -14.29 -3.93 -54.56
C PHE A 22 -15.75 -4.19 -55.00
N GLU A 23 -16.30 -3.37 -55.90
CA GLU A 23 -17.65 -3.56 -56.43
C GLU A 23 -17.78 -4.89 -57.23
N ALA A 24 -16.74 -5.28 -58.00
CA ALA A 24 -16.73 -6.54 -58.73
C ALA A 24 -16.49 -7.78 -57.82
N GLU A 25 -15.79 -7.61 -56.70
CA GLU A 25 -15.62 -8.66 -55.68
C GLU A 25 -16.92 -8.89 -54.88
N GLU A 26 -17.73 -7.85 -54.65
CA GLU A 26 -19.09 -7.99 -54.10
C GLU A 26 -20.05 -8.67 -55.08
N GLU A 27 -20.06 -8.29 -56.36
CA GLU A 27 -20.93 -8.92 -57.36
C GLU A 27 -20.57 -10.39 -57.65
N THR A 28 -19.29 -10.77 -57.53
CA THR A 28 -18.86 -12.17 -57.67
C THR A 28 -19.12 -13.01 -56.41
N ALA A 29 -19.21 -12.39 -55.23
CA ALA A 29 -19.66 -13.04 -54.00
C ALA A 29 -21.18 -13.29 -54.01
N GLU A 30 -21.98 -12.40 -54.59
CA GLU A 30 -23.43 -12.59 -54.73
C GLU A 30 -23.83 -13.57 -55.85
N ALA A 31 -22.99 -13.74 -56.89
CA ALA A 31 -23.28 -14.67 -57.99
C ALA A 31 -22.93 -16.14 -57.70
N GLY A 32 -22.31 -16.45 -56.55
CA GLY A 32 -21.79 -17.77 -56.18
C GLY A 32 -22.67 -18.61 -55.25
N GLY A 33 -23.96 -18.30 -55.11
CA GLY A 33 -24.84 -18.92 -54.11
C GLY A 33 -26.23 -19.31 -54.63
N GLY A 34 -26.32 -19.98 -55.78
CA GLY A 34 -27.59 -20.54 -56.25
C GLY A 34 -27.97 -21.81 -55.50
N GLY A 35 -28.85 -21.72 -54.51
CA GLY A 35 -29.49 -22.90 -53.92
C GLY A 35 -30.33 -22.71 -52.66
N ARG A 36 -31.62 -22.39 -52.86
CA ARG A 36 -32.82 -22.70 -52.03
C ARG A 36 -32.89 -22.22 -50.57
N ASP A 37 -33.81 -21.28 -50.37
CA ASP A 37 -34.87 -21.24 -49.34
C ASP A 37 -34.53 -21.78 -47.95
N GLU A 38 -34.20 -20.86 -47.05
CA GLU A 38 -34.94 -20.60 -45.81
C GLU A 38 -34.38 -19.27 -45.25
N GLU A 39 -35.20 -18.22 -45.24
CA GLU A 39 -34.92 -16.97 -44.54
C GLU A 39 -34.93 -17.24 -43.03
N GLU A 40 -33.91 -17.95 -42.52
CA GLU A 40 -33.44 -17.65 -41.18
C GLU A 40 -32.86 -16.25 -41.28
N GLU A 41 -33.63 -15.25 -40.84
CA GLU A 41 -33.12 -13.94 -40.50
C GLU A 41 -32.06 -14.17 -39.41
N VAL A 42 -30.83 -14.51 -39.83
CA VAL A 42 -29.71 -14.80 -38.96
C VAL A 42 -29.49 -13.51 -38.23
N ASP A 43 -29.96 -13.44 -36.99
CA ASP A 43 -29.87 -12.24 -36.21
C ASP A 43 -28.40 -12.00 -35.93
N TRP A 44 -27.79 -11.19 -36.80
CA TRP A 44 -26.37 -10.88 -36.78
C TRP A 44 -25.99 -10.24 -35.45
N LEU A 45 -26.93 -9.59 -34.74
CA LEU A 45 -26.72 -9.10 -33.39
C LEU A 45 -26.61 -10.26 -32.40
N HIS A 46 -27.41 -11.31 -32.51
CA HIS A 46 -27.25 -12.53 -31.71
C HIS A 46 -25.96 -13.28 -32.07
N ALA A 47 -25.60 -13.41 -33.35
CA ALA A 47 -24.36 -14.06 -33.76
C ALA A 47 -23.11 -13.28 -33.30
N ILE A 48 -23.11 -11.95 -33.41
CA ILE A 48 -22.04 -11.07 -32.93
C ILE A 48 -21.99 -11.04 -31.40
N LYS A 49 -23.14 -10.97 -30.71
CA LYS A 49 -23.21 -11.08 -29.24
C LYS A 49 -22.65 -12.41 -28.78
N ARG A 50 -23.11 -13.52 -29.35
CA ARG A 50 -22.63 -14.87 -29.02
C ARG A 50 -21.14 -15.03 -29.33
N ARG A 51 -20.65 -14.49 -30.45
CA ARG A 51 -19.22 -14.49 -30.78
C ARG A 51 -18.41 -13.64 -29.81
N ARG A 52 -18.92 -12.48 -29.40
CA ARG A 52 -18.31 -11.62 -28.38
C ARG A 52 -18.32 -12.28 -27.00
N GLU A 53 -19.38 -13.00 -26.67
CA GLU A 53 -19.57 -13.75 -25.43
C GLU A 53 -18.63 -14.95 -25.38
N ILE A 54 -18.49 -15.72 -26.47
CA ILE A 54 -17.49 -16.79 -26.61
C ILE A 54 -16.05 -16.22 -26.49
N LEU A 55 -15.75 -15.09 -27.13
CA LEU A 55 -14.46 -14.41 -26.97
C LEU A 55 -14.23 -13.91 -25.53
N LEU A 56 -15.27 -13.46 -24.84
CA LEU A 56 -15.19 -13.07 -23.43
C LEU A 56 -15.00 -14.29 -22.51
N GLU A 57 -15.67 -15.40 -22.81
CA GLU A 57 -15.51 -16.69 -22.13
C GLU A 57 -14.07 -17.19 -22.29
N ASP A 58 -13.48 -17.03 -23.47
CA ASP A 58 -12.05 -17.28 -23.73
C ASP A 58 -11.16 -16.32 -22.92
N CYS A 59 -11.53 -15.04 -22.78
CA CYS A 59 -10.79 -14.09 -21.95
C CYS A 59 -10.82 -14.45 -20.47
N ALA A 60 -11.98 -14.86 -19.94
CA ALA A 60 -12.13 -15.29 -18.55
C ALA A 60 -11.37 -16.60 -18.28
N ALA A 61 -11.46 -17.58 -19.19
CA ALA A 61 -10.70 -18.82 -19.09
C ALA A 61 -9.19 -18.57 -19.19
N LYS A 62 -8.75 -17.69 -20.09
CA LYS A 62 -7.36 -17.27 -20.22
C LYS A 62 -6.87 -16.53 -18.97
N SER A 63 -7.67 -15.63 -18.41
CA SER A 63 -7.35 -14.93 -17.16
C SER A 63 -7.16 -15.91 -16.00
N ARG A 64 -8.05 -16.92 -15.86
CA ARG A 64 -7.87 -17.99 -14.85
C ARG A 64 -6.56 -18.75 -15.05
N ARG A 65 -6.23 -19.16 -16.28
CA ARG A 65 -4.95 -19.82 -16.56
C ARG A 65 -3.74 -18.95 -16.18
N LEU A 66 -3.78 -17.66 -16.51
CA LEU A 66 -2.72 -16.72 -16.16
C LEU A 66 -2.63 -16.48 -14.63
N LYS A 67 -3.77 -16.49 -13.93
CA LYS A 67 -3.83 -16.45 -12.47
C LYS A 67 -3.08 -17.64 -11.87
N ASP A 68 -3.39 -18.85 -12.33
CA ASP A 68 -2.81 -20.09 -11.83
C ASP A 68 -1.32 -20.19 -12.19
N GLU A 69 -0.93 -19.81 -13.41
CA GLU A 69 0.48 -19.69 -13.81
C GLU A 69 1.24 -18.72 -12.91
N GLY A 70 0.66 -17.55 -12.62
CA GLY A 70 1.26 -16.56 -11.75
C GLY A 70 1.40 -17.07 -10.31
N ALA A 71 0.43 -17.80 -9.79
CA ALA A 71 0.50 -18.43 -8.47
C ALA A 71 1.65 -19.44 -8.38
N LEU A 72 1.78 -20.33 -9.37
CA LEU A 72 2.89 -21.29 -9.44
C LEU A 72 4.26 -20.60 -9.52
N LEU A 73 4.36 -19.48 -10.26
CA LEU A 73 5.60 -18.70 -10.33
C LEU A 73 5.93 -18.03 -8.99
N ALA A 74 4.92 -17.55 -8.26
CA ALA A 74 5.11 -16.96 -6.93
C ALA A 74 5.60 -18.00 -5.92
N GLU A 75 5.06 -19.22 -5.94
CA GLU A 75 5.53 -20.36 -5.13
C GLU A 75 6.98 -20.75 -5.43
N GLN A 76 7.41 -20.60 -6.69
CA GLN A 76 8.79 -20.82 -7.13
C GLN A 76 9.75 -19.65 -6.76
N GLY A 77 9.27 -18.60 -6.09
CA GLY A 77 10.05 -17.41 -5.74
C GLY A 77 10.28 -16.44 -6.91
N ARG A 78 9.68 -16.69 -8.08
CA ARG A 78 9.79 -15.82 -9.27
C ARG A 78 8.73 -14.71 -9.22
N HIS A 79 8.80 -13.90 -8.18
CA HIS A 79 7.80 -12.89 -7.83
C HIS A 79 7.50 -11.85 -8.93
N TRP A 80 8.53 -11.33 -9.60
CA TRP A 80 8.34 -10.34 -10.68
C TRP A 80 7.64 -10.92 -11.91
N GLU A 81 7.85 -12.20 -12.20
CA GLU A 81 7.21 -12.87 -13.32
C GLU A 81 5.76 -13.22 -13.00
N ALA A 82 5.47 -13.61 -11.76
CA ALA A 82 4.11 -13.76 -11.26
C ALA A 82 3.31 -12.46 -11.41
N ILE A 83 3.88 -11.33 -11.00
CA ILE A 83 3.23 -10.02 -11.16
C ILE A 83 2.92 -9.70 -12.62
N LYS A 84 3.85 -9.99 -13.55
CA LYS A 84 3.59 -9.79 -14.99
C LYS A 84 2.41 -10.62 -15.49
N LYS A 85 2.33 -11.89 -15.07
CA LYS A 85 1.22 -12.79 -15.43
C LYS A 85 -0.10 -12.32 -14.85
N TRP A 86 -0.11 -11.85 -13.61
CA TRP A 86 -1.30 -11.26 -13.03
C TRP A 86 -1.68 -9.92 -13.67
N ASP A 87 -0.72 -9.10 -14.11
CA ASP A 87 -1.01 -7.88 -14.85
C ASP A 87 -1.65 -8.17 -16.22
N GLU A 88 -1.20 -9.21 -16.91
CA GLU A 88 -1.87 -9.71 -18.12
C GLU A 88 -3.29 -10.23 -17.81
N ALA A 89 -3.48 -10.95 -16.70
CA ALA A 89 -4.79 -11.41 -16.26
C ALA A 89 -5.74 -10.26 -15.88
N ILE A 90 -5.23 -9.22 -15.20
CA ILE A 90 -5.97 -8.01 -14.83
C ILE A 90 -6.42 -7.23 -16.07
N GLN A 91 -5.61 -7.19 -17.13
CA GLN A 91 -6.03 -6.57 -18.39
C GLN A 91 -7.21 -7.28 -19.05
N LEU A 92 -7.35 -8.60 -18.84
CA LEU A 92 -8.45 -9.41 -19.37
C LEU A 92 -9.69 -9.33 -18.47
N THR A 93 -9.51 -9.38 -17.14
CA THR A 93 -10.57 -9.33 -16.12
C THR A 93 -10.21 -8.31 -15.05
N PRO A 94 -10.52 -7.01 -15.27
CA PRO A 94 -10.14 -5.94 -14.35
C PRO A 94 -10.97 -5.92 -13.07
N ASP A 95 -12.03 -6.70 -12.98
CA ASP A 95 -12.98 -6.82 -11.88
C ASP A 95 -12.62 -7.92 -10.88
N ASN A 96 -11.58 -8.71 -11.15
CA ASN A 96 -11.21 -9.84 -10.30
C ASN A 96 -10.35 -9.40 -9.11
N SER A 97 -10.98 -9.25 -7.94
CA SER A 97 -10.35 -8.85 -6.68
C SER A 97 -9.19 -9.76 -6.25
N SER A 98 -9.28 -11.06 -6.51
CA SER A 98 -8.26 -12.03 -6.10
C SER A 98 -6.92 -11.80 -6.81
N LEU A 99 -6.91 -11.29 -8.05
CA LEU A 99 -5.66 -10.95 -8.75
C LEU A 99 -4.94 -9.78 -8.07
N TYR A 100 -5.69 -8.77 -7.64
CA TYR A 100 -5.14 -7.62 -6.93
C TYR A 100 -4.62 -7.99 -5.55
N GLU A 101 -5.31 -8.89 -4.86
CA GLU A 101 -4.93 -9.41 -3.54
C GLU A 101 -3.62 -10.22 -3.64
N MET A 102 -3.54 -11.20 -4.54
CA MET A 102 -2.31 -11.98 -4.78
C MET A 102 -1.13 -11.08 -5.15
N LYS A 103 -1.37 -10.09 -6.02
CA LYS A 103 -0.37 -9.09 -6.39
C LYS A 103 0.09 -8.29 -5.18
N SER A 104 -0.82 -7.86 -4.30
CA SER A 104 -0.48 -7.12 -3.08
C SER A 104 0.39 -7.92 -2.11
N GLN A 105 0.04 -9.20 -1.89
CA GLN A 105 0.83 -10.10 -1.05
C GLN A 105 2.27 -10.24 -1.56
N VAL A 106 2.45 -10.47 -2.87
CA VAL A 106 3.79 -10.60 -3.45
C VAL A 106 4.56 -9.27 -3.42
N LEU A 107 3.90 -8.15 -3.68
CA LEU A 107 4.54 -6.83 -3.57
C LEU A 107 4.99 -6.54 -2.12
N THR A 108 4.22 -7.00 -1.13
CA THR A 108 4.60 -6.94 0.28
C THR A 108 5.87 -7.74 0.56
N ILE A 109 5.98 -8.96 0.03
CA ILE A 109 7.19 -9.80 0.15
C ILE A 109 8.40 -9.14 -0.53
N LEU A 110 8.18 -8.44 -1.65
CA LEU A 110 9.22 -7.70 -2.37
C LEU A 110 9.59 -6.36 -1.70
N HIS A 111 8.96 -5.99 -0.59
CA HIS A 111 9.10 -4.68 0.07
C HIS A 111 8.70 -3.48 -0.80
N GLU A 112 7.86 -3.69 -1.82
CA GLU A 112 7.27 -2.64 -2.64
C GLU A 112 6.00 -2.11 -1.97
N VAL A 113 6.20 -1.32 -0.92
CA VAL A 113 5.16 -0.94 0.04
C VAL A 113 4.01 -0.15 -0.58
N PHE A 114 4.31 0.91 -1.34
CA PHE A 114 3.26 1.75 -1.96
C PHE A 114 2.44 0.99 -3.02
N PRO A 115 3.06 0.27 -3.97
CA PRO A 115 2.31 -0.58 -4.90
C PRO A 115 1.46 -1.65 -4.21
N ALA A 116 1.94 -2.23 -3.11
CA ALA A 116 1.21 -3.25 -2.36
C ALA A 116 -0.10 -2.70 -1.79
N VAL A 117 -0.06 -1.53 -1.14
CA VAL A 117 -1.26 -0.87 -0.59
C VAL A 117 -2.25 -0.57 -1.71
N LYS A 118 -1.79 0.02 -2.82
CA LYS A 118 -2.66 0.34 -3.95
C LYS A 118 -3.33 -0.90 -4.56
N ALA A 119 -2.61 -2.02 -4.65
CA ALA A 119 -3.18 -3.28 -5.11
C ALA A 119 -4.25 -3.79 -4.13
N ALA A 120 -3.99 -3.78 -2.82
CA ALA A 120 -4.98 -4.20 -1.83
C ALA A 120 -6.22 -3.29 -1.80
N GLU A 121 -6.06 -1.97 -1.94
CA GLU A 121 -7.18 -1.04 -2.05
C GLU A 121 -8.07 -1.36 -3.24
N MET A 122 -7.48 -1.74 -4.38
CA MET A 122 -8.25 -2.16 -5.55
C MET A 122 -9.00 -3.48 -5.28
N ALA A 123 -8.39 -4.44 -4.60
CA ALA A 123 -9.05 -5.70 -4.24
C ALA A 123 -10.32 -5.45 -3.40
N VAL A 124 -10.20 -4.63 -2.36
CA VAL A 124 -11.33 -4.26 -1.48
C VAL A 124 -12.36 -3.40 -2.22
N LYS A 125 -11.95 -2.57 -3.16
CA LYS A 125 -12.87 -1.75 -3.96
C LYS A 125 -13.76 -2.59 -4.88
N PHE A 126 -13.21 -3.66 -5.47
CA PHE A 126 -13.98 -4.56 -6.32
C PHE A 126 -14.87 -5.52 -5.51
N GLU A 127 -14.37 -6.01 -4.36
CA GLU A 127 -15.14 -6.87 -3.48
C GLU A 127 -15.09 -6.41 -2.02
N PRO A 128 -15.99 -5.49 -1.63
CA PRO A 128 -15.96 -4.89 -0.29
C PRO A 128 -16.42 -5.84 0.83
N LEU A 129 -17.07 -6.95 0.48
CA LEU A 129 -17.57 -7.95 1.42
C LEU A 129 -16.59 -9.11 1.63
N TRP A 130 -15.40 -9.04 1.02
CA TRP A 130 -14.38 -10.09 1.10
C TRP A 130 -13.37 -9.79 2.20
N TRP A 131 -13.34 -10.62 3.24
CA TRP A 131 -12.57 -10.34 4.46
C TRP A 131 -11.06 -10.48 4.26
N GLU A 132 -10.61 -11.42 3.42
CA GLU A 132 -9.19 -11.63 3.09
C GLU A 132 -8.61 -10.39 2.40
N GLY A 133 -9.38 -9.71 1.55
CA GLY A 133 -8.96 -8.46 0.91
C GLY A 133 -8.69 -7.35 1.94
N TRP A 134 -9.55 -7.23 2.96
CA TRP A 134 -9.37 -6.27 4.06
C TRP A 134 -8.18 -6.64 4.96
N GLN A 135 -7.93 -7.93 5.19
CA GLN A 135 -6.74 -8.39 5.91
C GLN A 135 -5.46 -8.03 5.15
N THR A 136 -5.41 -8.31 3.85
CA THR A 136 -4.26 -7.98 2.99
C THR A 136 -4.04 -6.46 2.92
N LEU A 137 -5.11 -5.65 2.89
CA LEU A 137 -5.02 -4.20 2.98
C LEU A 137 -4.43 -3.74 4.32
N GLY A 138 -4.90 -4.29 5.44
CA GLY A 138 -4.36 -3.97 6.76
C GLY A 138 -2.87 -4.30 6.88
N ARG A 139 -2.45 -5.46 6.37
CA ARG A 139 -1.02 -5.87 6.35
C ARG A 139 -0.17 -4.95 5.48
N ALA A 140 -0.66 -4.59 4.31
CA ALA A 140 0.04 -3.64 3.43
C ALA A 140 0.17 -2.25 4.09
N GLN A 141 -0.88 -1.77 4.77
CA GLN A 141 -0.88 -0.51 5.51
C GLN A 141 0.07 -0.52 6.71
N LEU A 142 0.18 -1.64 7.43
CA LEU A 142 1.19 -1.80 8.48
C LEU A 142 2.61 -1.67 7.94
N ASN A 143 2.90 -2.26 6.79
CA ASN A 143 4.21 -2.13 6.15
C ASN A 143 4.50 -0.70 5.66
N LEU A 144 3.46 0.09 5.38
CA LEU A 144 3.58 1.53 5.11
C LEU A 144 3.82 2.37 6.36
N GLY A 145 3.52 1.83 7.55
CA GLY A 145 3.58 2.57 8.82
C GLY A 145 2.27 3.29 9.18
N GLU A 146 1.23 3.13 8.37
CA GLU A 146 -0.11 3.70 8.57
C GLU A 146 -0.95 2.81 9.50
N VAL A 147 -0.54 2.76 10.77
CA VAL A 147 -1.09 1.82 11.76
C VAL A 147 -2.56 2.11 12.08
N ASP A 148 -2.94 3.38 12.16
CA ASP A 148 -4.33 3.78 12.42
C ASP A 148 -5.29 3.30 11.32
N LEU A 149 -4.85 3.32 10.06
CA LEU A 149 -5.63 2.80 8.93
C LEU A 149 -5.67 1.27 8.94
N ALA A 150 -4.54 0.63 9.24
CA ALA A 150 -4.48 -0.83 9.33
C ALA A 150 -5.45 -1.39 10.39
N VAL A 151 -5.53 -0.77 11.57
CA VAL A 151 -6.49 -1.16 12.62
C VAL A 151 -7.93 -1.12 12.10
N ARG A 152 -8.31 -0.08 11.34
CA ARG A 152 -9.66 0.03 10.76
C ARG A 152 -9.92 -1.05 9.71
N SER A 153 -8.93 -1.35 8.88
CA SER A 153 -9.01 -2.43 7.88
C SER A 153 -9.20 -3.79 8.55
N PHE A 154 -8.44 -4.10 9.60
CA PHE A 154 -8.61 -5.34 10.37
C PHE A 154 -9.93 -5.41 11.11
N GLN A 155 -10.39 -4.30 11.70
CA GLN A 155 -11.74 -4.25 12.30
C GLN A 155 -12.81 -4.57 11.27
N THR A 156 -12.70 -4.05 10.05
CA THR A 156 -13.62 -4.36 8.96
C THR A 156 -13.55 -5.83 8.55
N ALA A 157 -12.35 -6.41 8.41
CA ALA A 157 -12.17 -7.84 8.15
C ALA A 157 -12.85 -8.72 9.23
N ILE A 158 -12.68 -8.34 10.50
CA ILE A 158 -13.28 -9.03 11.65
C ILE A 158 -14.80 -8.91 11.65
N HIS A 159 -15.35 -7.75 11.29
CA HIS A 159 -16.80 -7.58 11.16
C HIS A 159 -17.40 -8.47 10.08
N LEU A 160 -16.66 -8.72 8.99
CA LEU A 160 -17.08 -9.62 7.91
C LEU A 160 -16.93 -11.10 8.30
N CYS A 161 -15.85 -11.48 8.98
CA CYS A 161 -15.59 -12.85 9.42
C CYS A 161 -15.10 -12.90 10.88
N PRO A 162 -16.02 -12.91 11.87
CA PRO A 162 -15.64 -12.93 13.28
C PRO A 162 -15.02 -14.25 13.75
N SER A 163 -15.25 -15.34 13.00
CA SER A 163 -14.77 -16.69 13.34
C SER A 163 -13.27 -16.89 13.11
N GLU A 164 -12.64 -16.04 12.31
CA GLU A 164 -11.23 -16.18 11.96
C GLU A 164 -10.35 -15.69 13.12
N ALA A 165 -9.76 -16.64 13.86
CA ALA A 165 -8.99 -16.34 15.07
C ALA A 165 -7.69 -15.58 14.77
N SER A 166 -7.08 -15.81 13.60
CA SER A 166 -5.83 -15.15 13.20
C SER A 166 -5.97 -13.62 13.15
N LEU A 167 -7.12 -13.11 12.70
CA LEU A 167 -7.39 -11.67 12.65
C LEU A 167 -7.34 -11.02 14.05
N TRP A 168 -7.86 -11.69 15.07
CA TRP A 168 -7.89 -11.17 16.44
C TRP A 168 -6.55 -11.32 17.15
N GLN A 169 -5.97 -12.52 17.06
CA GLN A 169 -4.81 -12.92 17.86
C GLN A 169 -3.50 -12.38 17.28
N GLU A 170 -3.39 -12.30 15.95
CA GLU A 170 -2.18 -11.89 15.27
C GLU A 170 -2.31 -10.46 14.75
N ASP A 171 -3.15 -10.24 13.74
CA ASP A 171 -3.16 -9.00 12.98
C ASP A 171 -3.61 -7.78 13.82
N LEU A 172 -4.77 -7.87 14.48
CA LEU A 172 -5.31 -6.76 15.27
C LEU A 172 -4.51 -6.52 16.55
N SER A 173 -4.09 -7.59 17.24
CA SER A 173 -3.29 -7.48 18.45
C SER A 173 -1.97 -6.78 18.17
N TRP A 174 -1.29 -7.16 17.08
CA TRP A 174 -0.07 -6.54 16.62
C TRP A 174 -0.28 -5.07 16.26
N ALA A 175 -1.32 -4.77 15.48
CA ALA A 175 -1.66 -3.40 15.08
C ALA A 175 -1.92 -2.48 16.29
N TRP A 176 -2.67 -2.94 17.30
CA TRP A 176 -2.89 -2.17 18.53
C TRP A 176 -1.62 -1.98 19.36
N THR A 177 -0.77 -3.01 19.44
CA THR A 177 0.50 -2.92 20.16
C THR A 177 1.38 -1.85 19.53
N LEU A 178 1.44 -1.83 18.20
CA LEU A 178 2.17 -0.82 17.44
C LEU A 178 1.53 0.58 17.57
N GLN A 179 0.21 0.69 17.56
CA GLN A 179 -0.50 1.95 17.73
C GLN A 179 -0.22 2.58 19.10
N LYS A 180 -0.25 1.77 20.18
CA LYS A 180 0.10 2.21 21.54
C LYS A 180 1.55 2.72 21.60
N ARG A 181 2.48 2.04 20.92
CA ARG A 181 3.89 2.47 20.84
C ARG A 181 4.02 3.80 20.10
N GLN A 182 3.31 3.99 18.98
CA GLN A 182 3.32 5.26 18.25
C GLN A 182 2.74 6.41 19.09
N LEU A 183 1.64 6.18 19.81
CA LEU A 183 1.04 7.18 20.69
C LEU A 183 1.99 7.54 21.85
N ALA A 184 2.62 6.55 22.48
CA ALA A 184 3.61 6.78 23.53
C ALA A 184 4.83 7.57 23.01
N ALA A 185 5.30 7.28 21.80
CA ALA A 185 6.39 8.02 21.17
C ALA A 185 5.99 9.48 20.89
N LYS A 186 4.79 9.71 20.33
CA LYS A 186 4.24 11.05 20.09
C LYS A 186 4.10 11.85 21.39
N GLU A 187 3.64 11.22 22.46
CA GLU A 187 3.52 11.84 23.78
C GLU A 187 4.88 12.25 24.34
N LYS A 188 5.91 11.40 24.22
CA LYS A 188 7.27 11.74 24.64
C LYS A 188 7.84 12.93 23.87
N ILE A 189 7.66 12.94 22.54
CA ILE A 189 8.09 14.06 21.69
C ILE A 189 7.39 15.36 22.14
N ARG A 190 6.08 15.30 22.41
CA ARG A 190 5.33 16.45 22.93
C ARG A 190 5.91 16.94 24.26
N GLN A 191 6.20 16.03 25.20
CA GLN A 191 6.79 16.38 26.50
C GLN A 191 8.19 16.99 26.36
N GLU A 192 9.01 16.49 25.43
CA GLU A 192 10.32 17.06 25.11
C GLU A 192 10.18 18.49 24.55
N GLU A 193 9.23 18.72 23.65
CA GLU A 193 8.95 20.06 23.10
C GLU A 193 8.42 21.02 24.17
N GLU A 194 7.51 20.57 25.04
CA GLU A 194 6.97 21.36 26.15
C GLU A 194 8.06 21.76 27.15
N THR A 195 8.90 20.80 27.56
CA THR A 195 10.02 21.07 28.49
C THR A 195 11.05 22.01 27.88
N LYS A 196 11.38 21.83 26.59
CA LYS A 196 12.23 22.75 25.84
C LYS A 196 11.64 24.16 25.76
N ASN A 197 10.34 24.30 25.50
CA ASN A 197 9.66 25.59 25.46
C ASN A 197 9.64 26.27 26.85
N GLN A 198 9.47 25.50 27.94
CA GLN A 198 9.54 26.03 29.31
C GLN A 198 10.94 26.50 29.71
N ILE A 199 12.00 25.90 29.13
CA ILE A 199 13.39 26.36 29.31
C ILE A 199 13.61 27.67 28.53
N LEU A 200 13.13 27.76 27.29
CA LEU A 200 13.28 28.94 26.44
C LEU A 200 12.47 30.15 26.94
N ASN A 201 11.24 29.93 27.39
CA ASN A 201 10.32 30.98 27.88
C ASN A 201 10.41 31.15 29.41
N ALA A 202 11.59 31.01 30.00
CA ALA A 202 11.78 31.23 31.43
C ALA A 202 11.34 32.68 31.79
N PRO A 203 10.57 32.88 32.88
CA PRO A 203 10.10 34.20 33.25
C PRO A 203 11.29 35.12 33.50
N GLU A 204 11.30 36.28 32.83
CA GLU A 204 12.31 37.31 33.07
C GLU A 204 12.16 37.80 34.52
N LEU A 205 13.25 37.78 35.29
CA LEU A 205 13.27 38.39 36.61
C LEU A 205 13.10 39.91 36.45
N GLU A 206 12.02 40.48 36.97
CA GLU A 206 11.79 41.93 37.03
C GLU A 206 12.99 42.67 37.67
N ARG A 207 13.39 43.81 37.10
CA ARG A 207 14.59 44.53 37.53
C ARG A 207 14.37 45.16 38.89
N ASP A 208 14.87 44.49 39.94
CA ASP A 208 15.58 45.02 41.11
C ASP A 208 15.73 43.91 42.19
N TYR A 209 16.26 42.73 41.82
CA TYR A 209 16.42 41.61 42.76
C TYR A 209 17.76 41.62 43.50
N ASP A 210 17.68 41.37 44.81
CA ASP A 210 18.82 40.99 45.63
C ASP A 210 19.22 39.55 45.28
N PHE A 211 20.47 39.32 44.87
CA PHE A 211 20.93 38.06 44.29
C PHE A 211 20.86 36.87 45.27
N GLU A 212 20.87 37.17 46.58
CA GLU A 212 20.75 36.19 47.66
C GLU A 212 19.31 36.03 48.16
N SER A 213 18.33 36.69 47.53
CA SER A 213 16.93 36.51 47.92
C SER A 213 16.47 35.06 47.65
N ASP A 214 15.67 34.53 48.58
CA ASP A 214 15.09 33.18 48.48
C ASP A 214 14.33 32.95 47.15
N GLU A 215 13.80 34.01 46.55
CA GLU A 215 13.07 34.00 45.28
C GLU A 215 14.00 33.71 44.07
N VAL A 216 15.21 34.28 44.05
CA VAL A 216 16.21 34.03 42.99
C VAL A 216 16.76 32.62 43.09
N LEU A 217 17.01 32.13 44.31
CA LEU A 217 17.43 30.75 44.55
C LEU A 217 16.34 29.75 44.10
N ALA A 218 15.08 30.01 44.43
CA ALA A 218 13.96 29.19 43.99
C ALA A 218 13.82 29.18 42.45
N ALA A 219 13.99 30.32 41.78
CA ALA A 219 13.96 30.42 40.32
C ALA A 219 15.12 29.63 39.67
N CYS A 220 16.34 29.74 40.20
CA CYS A 220 17.50 29.00 39.72
C CYS A 220 17.34 27.48 39.89
N VAL A 221 16.84 27.04 41.05
CA VAL A 221 16.52 25.63 41.31
C VAL A 221 15.46 25.13 40.34
N ALA A 222 14.40 25.90 40.11
CA ALA A 222 13.34 25.53 39.17
C ALA A 222 13.86 25.43 37.72
N VAL A 223 14.78 26.29 37.29
CA VAL A 223 15.43 26.18 35.97
C VAL A 223 16.35 24.96 35.90
N ALA A 224 17.14 24.69 36.95
CA ALA A 224 18.00 23.51 37.02
C ALA A 224 17.18 22.21 36.96
N GLU A 225 16.07 22.12 37.70
CA GLU A 225 15.15 20.97 37.65
C GLU A 225 14.51 20.79 36.27
N ARG A 226 14.20 21.88 35.54
CA ARG A 226 13.70 21.79 34.16
C ARG A 226 14.78 21.27 33.21
N GLN A 227 16.03 21.72 33.39
CA GLN A 227 17.17 21.27 32.58
C GLN A 227 17.49 19.79 32.83
N THR A 228 17.47 19.33 34.08
CA THR A 228 17.68 17.91 34.40
C THR A 228 16.59 17.04 33.80
N ARG A 229 15.31 17.44 33.94
CA ARG A 229 14.18 16.72 33.31
C ARG A 229 14.31 16.64 31.79
N TYR A 230 14.71 17.73 31.12
CA TYR A 230 14.94 17.73 29.68
C TYR A 230 16.10 16.80 29.27
N GLU A 231 17.22 16.83 30.00
CA GLU A 231 18.35 15.95 29.75
C GLU A 231 18.02 14.48 30.04
N GLU A 232 17.23 14.17 31.06
CA GLU A 232 16.72 12.82 31.34
C GLU A 232 15.85 12.29 30.19
N LEU A 233 14.89 13.11 29.71
CA LEU A 233 14.04 12.76 28.58
C LEU A 233 14.87 12.51 27.32
N LYS A 234 15.85 13.37 27.04
CA LYS A 234 16.76 13.24 25.90
C LYS A 234 17.71 12.05 26.01
N ARG A 235 18.15 11.68 27.22
CA ARG A 235 19.00 10.52 27.49
C ARG A 235 18.26 9.20 27.38
N THR A 236 16.93 9.19 27.48
CA THR A 236 16.14 7.96 27.28
C THR A 236 16.11 7.56 25.81
N ALA A 237 17.09 6.77 25.37
CA ALA A 237 17.08 6.14 24.07
C ALA A 237 16.18 4.88 24.12
N VAL A 238 15.20 4.82 23.23
CA VAL A 238 14.40 3.60 23.05
C VAL A 238 15.19 2.66 22.15
N VAL A 239 15.73 1.59 22.74
CA VAL A 239 16.37 0.51 22.00
C VAL A 239 15.32 -0.57 21.77
N ILE A 240 15.19 -1.01 20.51
CA ILE A 240 14.31 -2.11 20.11
C ILE A 240 15.20 -3.33 20.00
N ASP A 241 14.94 -4.37 20.80
CA ASP A 241 15.65 -5.64 20.68
C ASP A 241 15.18 -6.45 19.45
N ALA A 242 15.89 -7.52 19.11
CA ALA A 242 15.61 -8.35 17.94
C ALA A 242 14.22 -9.03 17.97
N GLU A 243 13.58 -9.06 19.14
CA GLU A 243 12.22 -9.58 19.36
C GLU A 243 11.15 -8.48 19.31
N GLY A 244 11.56 -7.22 19.14
CA GLY A 244 10.67 -6.08 19.04
C GLY A 244 10.15 -5.56 20.37
N ASN A 245 10.75 -5.92 21.52
CA ASN A 245 10.47 -5.32 22.80
C ASN A 245 11.24 -3.99 22.96
N VAL A 246 10.57 -3.03 23.58
CA VAL A 246 11.09 -1.68 23.80
C VAL A 246 11.75 -1.63 25.17
N GLN A 247 13.07 -1.50 25.19
CA GLN A 247 13.79 -1.15 26.42
C GLN A 247 14.18 0.32 26.35
N SER A 248 13.72 1.10 27.34
CA SER A 248 14.21 2.47 27.52
C SER A 248 15.56 2.41 28.21
N VAL A 249 16.64 2.60 27.46
CA VAL A 249 17.98 2.71 28.01
C VAL A 249 18.25 4.18 28.29
N VAL A 250 18.44 4.51 29.57
CA VAL A 250 18.92 5.84 29.96
C VAL A 250 20.42 5.86 29.69
N ALA A 251 20.84 6.61 28.68
CA ALA A 251 22.26 6.86 28.45
C ALA A 251 22.80 7.78 29.56
N GLY A 252 23.31 7.21 30.65
CA GLY A 252 23.93 7.98 31.71
C GLY A 252 24.67 7.14 32.77
N GLU A 253 25.99 7.29 32.79
CA GLU A 253 26.89 7.13 33.95
C GLU A 253 27.11 5.72 34.51
N GLN A 254 27.76 4.86 33.72
CA GLN A 254 28.75 3.93 34.30
C GLN A 254 30.12 4.26 33.69
N GLY A 255 31.03 4.70 34.56
CA GLY A 255 32.42 4.96 34.21
C GLY A 255 33.11 3.70 33.72
N SER A 256 34.04 3.93 32.79
CA SER A 256 35.14 3.06 32.34
C SER A 256 35.22 1.65 32.94
N GLU A 257 34.93 0.66 32.10
CA GLU A 257 35.76 -0.53 31.79
C GLU A 257 34.80 -1.58 31.22
N ASP A 258 34.64 -1.54 29.88
CA ASP A 258 34.33 -2.68 29.00
C ASP A 258 33.94 -2.18 27.60
N THR A 259 34.73 -1.24 27.06
CA THR A 259 34.71 -0.92 25.62
C THR A 259 35.63 -1.85 24.84
N ALA A 260 35.62 -3.14 25.17
CA ALA A 260 36.54 -4.11 24.59
C ALA A 260 35.92 -5.51 24.44
N ALA A 261 34.71 -5.61 23.86
CA ALA A 261 34.24 -6.79 23.11
C ALA A 261 32.77 -6.62 22.66
N LEU A 262 32.46 -5.61 21.85
CA LEU A 262 31.32 -5.69 20.95
C LEU A 262 31.89 -5.87 19.54
N SER A 263 32.12 -7.13 19.22
CA SER A 263 32.57 -7.62 17.93
C SER A 263 31.71 -7.07 16.80
N GLU A 264 32.38 -6.35 15.90
CA GLU A 264 32.22 -6.09 14.46
C GLU A 264 31.08 -6.69 13.59
N GLU A 265 29.99 -7.22 14.14
CA GLU A 265 28.86 -7.70 13.35
C GLU A 265 27.58 -7.02 13.80
N GLN A 266 27.33 -5.81 13.28
CA GLN A 266 26.01 -5.33 12.83
C GLN A 266 26.10 -3.83 12.52
N PHE A 267 26.69 -3.55 11.36
CA PHE A 267 26.57 -2.25 10.70
C PHE A 267 25.54 -2.35 9.57
N VAL A 268 24.68 -1.32 9.53
CA VAL A 268 23.87 -0.82 8.39
C VAL A 268 22.47 -1.42 8.18
N LYS A 269 21.44 -0.64 8.52
CA LYS A 269 20.74 0.15 7.48
C LYS A 269 20.15 1.45 8.00
N ALA A 270 20.49 2.51 7.26
CA ALA A 270 20.22 3.90 7.53
C ALA A 270 18.80 4.32 7.14
N ARG A 271 18.34 5.40 7.80
CA ARG A 271 17.44 6.47 7.35
C ARG A 271 16.09 6.08 6.71
N GLY A 272 15.02 6.48 7.39
CA GLY A 272 13.71 6.79 6.82
C GLY A 272 13.02 7.83 7.70
N LEU A 273 13.19 9.10 7.33
CA LEU A 273 12.14 10.11 7.48
C LEU A 273 11.23 10.00 6.25
#